data_AF-A0A538HL52-F1
#
_entry.id   AF-A0A538HL52-F1
#
_cell.length_a   1.000
_cell.length_b   1.000
_cell.length_c   1.000
_cell.angle_alpha   90.00
_cell.angle_beta   90.00
_cell.angle_gamma   90.00
#
_symmetry.space_group_name_H-M   'P 1'
#
loop_
_entity.id
_entity.type
_entity.pdbx_description
1 polymer ?
#
loop_
_entity_poly.entity_id
_entity_poly.type
_entity_poly.pdbx_seq_one_letter_code
_entity_poly.pdbx_strand_id
1 'polypeptide(L)'
;MVADAVKAGAILFVAALVQVTVLNRLRIFGGGPDLLLLALVGVSLLRGSVFGAAGGFCAGLVVDTADLGTLGLTSLVLTVAGYWIGRYGETTGRDRVHAPFVSVAVVTVLASFGELLLHFMIGDQVSARLVLL
;
A
#
# COMPACT_ATOMS: atom_id res chain seq x y z
N MET A 1 -23.90 -0.74 -2.77
CA MET A 1 -22.95 -1.42 -3.68
C MET A 1 -22.03 -0.43 -4.41
N VAL A 2 -22.53 0.39 -5.35
CA VAL A 2 -21.67 1.36 -6.10
C VAL A 2 -21.20 2.50 -5.20
N ALA A 3 -22.09 3.10 -4.40
CA ALA A 3 -21.74 4.19 -3.49
C ALA A 3 -20.61 3.81 -2.51
N ASP A 4 -20.63 2.57 -2.03
CA ASP A 4 -19.63 2.06 -1.09
C ASP A 4 -18.26 1.81 -1.77
N ALA A 5 -18.26 1.44 -3.06
CA ALA A 5 -17.05 1.33 -3.87
C ALA A 5 -16.44 2.71 -4.14
N VAL A 6 -17.29 3.69 -4.48
CA VAL A 6 -16.88 5.08 -4.68
C VAL A 6 -16.29 5.66 -3.40
N LYS A 7 -16.92 5.41 -2.24
CA LYS A 7 -16.38 5.79 -0.93
C LYS A 7 -14.99 5.21 -0.68
N ALA A 8 -14.81 3.90 -0.90
CA ALA A 8 -13.53 3.26 -0.70
C ALA A 8 -12.46 3.82 -1.65
N GLY A 9 -12.80 4.03 -2.93
CA GLY A 9 -11.90 4.67 -3.89
C GLY A 9 -11.52 6.10 -3.48
N ALA A 10 -12.48 6.90 -3.01
CA ALA A 10 -12.23 8.24 -2.50
C ALA A 10 -11.31 8.25 -1.28
N ILE A 11 -11.48 7.29 -0.35
CA ILE A 11 -10.60 7.13 0.81
C ILE A 11 -9.17 6.84 0.36
N LEU A 12 -8.96 5.89 -0.56
CA LEU A 12 -7.63 5.55 -1.07
C LEU A 12 -6.99 6.73 -1.81
N PHE A 13 -7.78 7.46 -2.61
CA PHE A 13 -7.31 8.63 -3.32
C PHE A 13 -6.87 9.75 -2.37
N VAL A 14 -7.68 10.07 -1.37
CA VAL A 14 -7.32 11.08 -0.35
C VAL A 14 -6.12 10.63 0.47
N ALA A 15 -6.06 9.34 0.85
CA ALA A 15 -4.91 8.79 1.56
C ALA A 15 -3.62 8.90 0.73
N ALA A 16 -3.67 8.60 -0.57
CA ALA A 16 -2.53 8.78 -1.47
C ALA A 16 -2.09 10.24 -1.56
N LEU A 17 -3.03 11.19 -1.70
CA LEU A 17 -2.69 12.62 -1.72
C LEU A 17 -2.04 13.08 -0.42
N VAL A 18 -2.58 12.69 0.74
CA VAL A 18 -2.00 13.01 2.04
C VAL A 18 -0.62 12.37 2.20
N GLN A 19 -0.45 11.13 1.74
CA GLN A 19 0.82 10.42 1.77
C GLN A 19 1.89 11.20 1.00
N VAL A 20 1.62 11.59 -0.25
CA VAL A 20 2.60 12.29 -1.09
C VAL A 20 2.86 13.72 -0.60
N THR A 21 1.80 14.46 -0.23
CA THR A 21 1.94 15.89 0.07
C THR A 21 2.51 16.19 1.45
N VAL A 22 2.12 15.39 2.45
CA VAL A 22 2.45 15.63 3.86
C VAL A 22 3.44 14.59 4.38
N LEU A 23 3.11 13.30 4.23
CA LEU A 23 3.84 12.24 4.94
C LEU A 23 5.19 11.93 4.32
N ASN A 24 5.34 12.06 2.99
CA ASN A 24 6.64 11.91 2.33
C ASN A 24 7.66 12.99 2.80
N ARG A 25 7.18 14.13 3.30
CA ARG A 25 8.02 15.18 3.91
C ARG A 25 8.35 14.92 5.38
N LEU A 26 7.56 14.08 6.06
CA LEU A 26 7.73 13.74 7.48
C LEU A 26 8.52 12.44 7.62
N ARG A 27 9.83 12.53 7.45
CA ARG A 27 10.75 11.43 7.77
C ARG A 27 11.12 11.51 9.25
N ILE A 28 10.64 10.56 10.04
CA ILE A 28 10.85 10.52 11.50
C ILE A 28 11.71 9.28 11.78
N PHE A 29 12.95 9.49 12.22
CA PHE A 29 13.94 8.43 12.52
C PHE A 29 14.43 7.54 11.36
N GLY A 30 14.17 7.92 10.10
CA GLY A 30 14.58 7.16 8.91
C GLY A 30 13.37 6.66 8.14
N GLY A 31 12.35 6.20 8.86
CA GLY A 31 11.09 5.73 8.33
C GLY A 31 9.99 6.80 8.28
N GLY A 32 9.01 6.57 7.40
CA GLY A 32 7.80 7.39 7.28
C GLY A 32 6.54 6.56 7.55
N PRO A 33 5.48 7.15 8.15
CA PRO A 33 4.21 6.46 8.26
C PRO A 33 3.58 6.26 6.87
N ASP A 34 3.09 5.04 6.59
CA ASP A 34 2.41 4.69 5.34
C ASP A 34 0.88 4.64 5.55
N LEU A 35 0.25 5.80 5.47
CA LEU A 35 -1.20 5.93 5.61
C LEU A 35 -1.94 5.25 4.46
N LEU A 36 -1.37 5.28 3.25
CA LEU A 36 -1.97 4.69 2.08
C LEU A 36 -2.07 3.17 2.22
N LEU A 37 -1.00 2.52 2.66
CA LEU A 37 -0.98 1.07 2.91
C LEU A 37 -1.98 0.68 4.00
N LEU A 38 -2.06 1.45 5.09
CA LEU A 38 -3.05 1.20 6.15
C LEU A 38 -4.49 1.30 5.62
N ALA A 39 -4.80 2.34 4.84
CA ALA A 39 -6.11 2.50 4.23
C ALA A 39 -6.42 1.36 3.25
N LEU A 40 -5.44 0.95 2.44
CA LEU A 40 -5.55 -0.15 1.50
C LEU A 40 -5.81 -1.48 2.21
N VAL A 41 -5.13 -1.75 3.32
CA VAL A 41 -5.37 -2.96 4.12
C VAL A 41 -6.81 -3.02 4.59
N GLY A 42 -7.31 -1.93 5.19
CA GLY A 42 -8.69 -1.86 5.68
C GLY A 42 -9.72 -2.06 4.58
N VAL A 43 -9.55 -1.38 3.44
CA VAL A 43 -10.44 -1.52 2.28
C VAL A 43 -10.39 -2.94 1.71
N SER A 44 -9.21 -3.54 1.59
CA SER A 44 -9.02 -4.88 1.01
C SER A 44 -9.65 -5.95 1.88
N LEU A 45 -9.50 -5.87 3.21
CA LEU A 45 -10.15 -6.81 4.13
C LEU A 45 -11.68 -6.76 4.04
N LEU A 46 -12.25 -5.58 3.81
CA LEU A 46 -13.71 -5.38 3.75
C LEU A 46 -14.32 -5.72 2.38
N ARG A 47 -13.60 -5.48 1.29
CA ARG A 47 -14.11 -5.61 -0.10
C ARG A 47 -13.56 -6.79 -0.89
N GLY A 48 -12.54 -7.46 -0.37
CA GLY A 48 -11.93 -8.63 -0.99
C GLY A 48 -10.76 -8.30 -1.92
N SER A 49 -10.23 -9.37 -2.51
CA SER A 49 -8.97 -9.42 -3.25
C SER A 49 -8.96 -8.58 -4.52
N VAL A 50 -10.02 -8.66 -5.33
CA VAL A 50 -10.12 -7.94 -6.62
C VAL A 50 -10.20 -6.43 -6.39
N PHE A 51 -10.99 -5.99 -5.40
CA PHE A 51 -11.11 -4.57 -5.08
C PHE A 51 -9.83 -4.02 -4.46
N GLY A 52 -9.16 -4.82 -3.61
CA GLY A 52 -7.85 -4.47 -3.05
C GLY A 52 -6.79 -4.32 -4.14
N ALA A 53 -6.72 -5.25 -5.10
CA ALA A 53 -5.79 -5.18 -6.22
C ALA A 53 -6.02 -3.93 -7.08
N ALA A 54 -7.27 -3.69 -7.51
CA ALA A 54 -7.62 -2.54 -8.33
C ALA A 54 -7.40 -1.20 -7.60
N GLY A 55 -7.77 -1.14 -6.31
CA GLY A 55 -7.54 0.03 -5.46
C GLY A 55 -6.06 0.31 -5.23
N GLY A 56 -5.26 -0.74 -4.99
CA GLY A 56 -3.81 -0.64 -4.82
C GLY A 56 -3.11 -0.18 -6.09
N PHE A 57 -3.50 -0.71 -7.26
CA PHE A 57 -2.99 -0.25 -8.55
C PHE A 57 -3.29 1.23 -8.78
N CYS A 58 -4.55 1.63 -8.67
CA CYS A 58 -4.95 3.01 -8.94
C CYS A 58 -4.31 4.00 -7.97
N ALA A 59 -4.27 3.68 -6.68
CA ALA A 59 -3.67 4.56 -5.68
C ALA A 59 -2.14 4.61 -5.80
N GLY A 60 -1.48 3.49 -6.08
CA GLY A 60 -0.05 3.46 -6.34
C GLY A 60 0.33 4.23 -7.60
N LEU A 61 -0.52 4.23 -8.64
CA LEU A 61 -0.26 4.98 -9.86
C LEU A 61 -0.34 6.50 -9.62
N VAL A 62 -1.23 6.93 -8.72
CA VAL A 62 -1.28 8.32 -8.26
C VAL A 62 0.00 8.68 -7.52
N VAL A 63 0.51 7.82 -6.65
CA VAL A 63 1.78 8.04 -5.93
C VAL A 63 2.95 8.10 -6.90
N ASP A 64 3.09 7.10 -7.77
CA ASP A 64 4.16 6.99 -8.77
C ASP A 64 4.23 8.24 -9.67
N THR A 65 3.06 8.76 -10.09
CA THR A 65 2.97 9.96 -10.93
C THR A 65 3.33 11.23 -10.15
N ALA A 66 2.99 11.29 -8.86
CA ALA A 66 3.17 12.47 -8.05
C ALA A 66 4.61 12.61 -7.51
N ASP A 67 5.29 11.49 -7.23
CA ASP A 67 6.70 11.49 -6.81
C ASP A 67 7.70 11.60 -7.98
N LEU A 68 7.21 11.60 -9.23
CA LEU A 68 8.04 11.67 -10.46
C LEU A 68 9.16 10.62 -10.52
N GLY A 69 8.99 9.52 -9.79
CA GLY A 69 9.93 8.41 -9.71
C GLY A 69 9.70 7.38 -10.82
N THR A 70 10.10 6.14 -10.54
CA THR A 70 9.87 5.02 -11.46
C THR A 70 8.39 4.69 -11.53
N LEU A 71 7.75 5.07 -12.64
CA LEU A 71 6.34 4.80 -12.88
C LEU A 71 6.01 3.30 -12.77
N GLY A 72 5.02 2.98 -11.94
CA GLY A 72 4.46 1.63 -11.81
C GLY A 72 5.10 0.79 -10.70
N LEU A 73 6.16 1.24 -10.04
CA LEU A 73 6.82 0.47 -8.98
C LEU A 73 5.91 0.35 -7.75
N THR A 74 5.46 1.47 -7.20
CA THR A 74 4.55 1.47 -6.04
C THR A 74 3.19 0.90 -6.42
N SER A 75 2.72 1.15 -7.66
CA SER A 75 1.52 0.52 -8.21
C SER A 75 1.58 -1.01 -8.13
N LEU A 76 2.68 -1.62 -8.56
CA LEU A 76 2.84 -3.07 -8.57
C LEU A 76 2.83 -3.64 -7.13
N VAL A 77 3.59 -3.01 -6.24
CA VAL A 77 3.69 -3.44 -4.83
C VAL A 77 2.34 -3.36 -4.14
N LEU A 78 1.64 -2.23 -4.26
CA LEU A 78 0.31 -2.05 -3.65
C LEU A 78 -0.75 -2.97 -4.25
N THR A 79 -0.66 -3.29 -5.54
CA THR A 79 -1.56 -4.26 -6.19
C THR A 79 -1.42 -5.64 -5.56
N VAL A 80 -0.18 -6.13 -5.41
CA VAL A 80 0.10 -7.45 -4.82
C VAL A 80 -0.29 -7.48 -3.35
N ALA A 81 0.07 -6.43 -2.60
CA ALA A 81 -0.30 -6.28 -1.20
C ALA A 81 -1.81 -6.29 -0.98
N GLY A 82 -2.55 -5.46 -1.73
CA GLY A 82 -4.01 -5.37 -1.65
C GLY A 82 -4.70 -6.67 -2.04
N TYR A 83 -4.20 -7.36 -3.08
CA TYR A 83 -4.72 -8.66 -3.49
C TYR A 83 -4.57 -9.71 -2.37
N TRP A 84 -3.36 -9.85 -1.82
CA TRP A 84 -3.09 -10.83 -0.77
C TRP A 84 -3.87 -10.55 0.52
N ILE A 85 -3.95 -9.29 0.94
CA ILE A 85 -4.74 -8.92 2.11
C ILE A 85 -6.22 -9.20 1.88
N GLY A 86 -6.75 -8.82 0.71
CA GLY A 86 -8.15 -9.07 0.40
C GLY A 86 -8.46 -10.56 0.35
N ARG A 87 -7.53 -11.37 -0.19
CA ARG A 87 -7.65 -12.83 -0.20
C ARG A 87 -7.62 -13.43 1.20
N TYR A 88 -6.78 -12.89 2.08
CA TYR A 88 -6.74 -13.26 3.49
C TYR A 88 -8.05 -12.91 4.23
N GLY A 89 -8.63 -11.74 3.92
CA GLY A 89 -9.94 -11.33 4.44
C GLY A 89 -11.09 -12.24 4.00
N GLU A 90 -11.07 -12.70 2.74
CA GLU A 90 -12.06 -13.64 2.19
C GLU A 90 -11.99 -15.04 2.83
N THR A 91 -10.79 -15.51 3.16
CA THR A 91 -10.56 -16.91 3.58
C THR A 91 -10.45 -17.10 5.09
N THR A 92 -9.90 -16.12 5.81
CA THR A 92 -9.44 -16.33 7.21
C THR A 92 -9.84 -15.19 8.16
N GLY A 93 -10.06 -13.97 7.65
CA GLY A 93 -10.03 -12.74 8.46
C GLY A 93 -11.36 -12.22 9.03
N ARG A 94 -12.53 -12.77 8.68
CA ARG A 94 -13.82 -12.13 9.00
C ARG A 94 -14.18 -12.12 10.50
N ASP A 95 -13.63 -13.05 11.29
CA ASP A 95 -14.06 -13.28 12.70
C ASP A 95 -12.94 -13.11 13.76
N ARG A 96 -11.75 -12.61 13.41
CA ARG A 96 -10.63 -12.50 14.38
C ARG A 96 -10.15 -11.07 14.56
N VAL A 97 -10.26 -10.56 15.79
CA VAL A 97 -9.82 -9.22 16.22
C VAL A 97 -8.31 -8.97 15.94
N HIS A 98 -7.49 -10.02 15.90
CA HIS A 98 -6.05 -9.92 15.62
C HIS A 98 -5.68 -9.93 14.13
N ALA A 99 -6.61 -10.29 13.23
CA ALA A 99 -6.33 -10.40 11.80
C ALA A 99 -5.81 -9.08 11.18
N PRO A 100 -6.37 -7.90 11.48
CA PRO A 100 -5.90 -6.64 10.87
C PRO A 100 -4.47 -6.29 11.29
N PHE A 101 -4.13 -6.49 12.56
CA PHE A 101 -2.80 -6.15 13.09
C PHE A 101 -1.70 -7.01 12.46
N VAL A 102 -1.96 -8.32 12.34
CA VAL A 102 -1.02 -9.25 11.69
C VAL A 102 -0.90 -8.93 10.21
N SER A 103 -2.00 -8.62 9.52
CA SER A 103 -1.96 -8.21 8.11
C SER A 103 -1.15 -6.94 7.90
N VAL A 104 -1.31 -5.91 8.74
CA VAL A 104 -0.51 -4.67 8.63
C VAL A 104 0.97 -4.98 8.85
N ALA A 105 1.32 -5.71 9.91
CA ALA A 105 2.71 -6.04 10.22
C ALA A 105 3.39 -6.81 9.07
N VAL A 106 2.73 -7.85 8.56
CA VAL A 106 3.24 -8.69 7.48
C VAL A 106 3.34 -7.91 6.18
N VAL A 107 2.30 -7.15 5.81
CA VAL A 107 2.31 -6.43 4.53
C VAL A 107 3.30 -5.29 4.52
N THR A 108 3.51 -4.62 5.65
CA THR A 108 4.51 -3.53 5.74
C THR A 108 5.90 -4.08 5.41
N VAL A 109 6.28 -5.20 6.04
CA VAL A 109 7.58 -5.85 5.78
C VAL A 109 7.69 -6.33 4.33
N LEU A 110 6.64 -6.97 3.80
CA LEU A 110 6.64 -7.46 2.43
C LEU A 110 6.66 -6.34 1.39
N ALA A 111 5.94 -5.25 1.62
CA ALA A 111 5.91 -4.09 0.75
C ALA A 111 7.29 -3.42 0.71
N SER A 112 7.91 -3.16 1.87
CA SER A 112 9.26 -2.59 1.93
C SER A 112 10.29 -3.47 1.24
N PHE A 113 10.21 -4.80 1.42
CA PHE A 113 11.10 -5.73 0.74
C PHE A 113 10.86 -5.78 -0.77
N GLY A 114 9.59 -5.75 -1.20
CA GLY A 114 9.20 -5.71 -2.60
C GLY A 114 9.71 -4.46 -3.30
N GLU A 115 9.56 -3.30 -2.69
CA GLU A 115 10.10 -2.03 -3.19
C GLU A 115 11.62 -2.08 -3.32
N LEU A 116 12.32 -2.57 -2.28
CA LEU A 116 13.78 -2.70 -2.28
C LEU A 116 14.27 -3.59 -3.44
N LEU A 117 13.62 -4.75 -3.61
CA LEU A 117 13.97 -5.71 -4.65
C LEU A 117 13.72 -5.11 -6.05
N LEU A 118 12.60 -4.43 -6.26
CA LEU A 118 12.28 -3.81 -7.55
C LEU A 118 13.26 -2.70 -7.89
N HIS A 119 13.60 -1.82 -6.95
CA HIS A 119 14.61 -0.78 -7.19
C HIS A 119 15.98 -1.40 -7.50
N PHE A 120 16.37 -2.46 -6.78
CA PHE A 120 17.60 -3.20 -7.07
C PHE A 120 17.61 -3.79 -8.49
N MET A 121 16.50 -4.42 -8.92
CA MET A 121 16.38 -4.99 -10.27
C MET A 121 16.46 -3.93 -11.38
N ILE A 122 15.96 -2.73 -11.12
CA ILE A 122 15.98 -1.61 -12.07
C ILE A 122 17.37 -0.94 -12.13
N GLY A 123 18.29 -1.32 -11.22
CA GLY A 123 19.63 -0.76 -11.15
C GLY A 123 19.68 0.63 -10.53
N ASP A 124 18.57 1.07 -9.93
CA ASP A 124 18.51 2.33 -9.21
C ASP A 124 19.22 2.19 -7.86
N GLN A 125 20.02 3.20 -7.48
CA GLN A 125 20.83 3.17 -6.27
C GLN A 125 19.97 3.56 -5.06
N VAL A 126 18.96 2.77 -4.74
CA VAL A 126 18.27 2.92 -3.45
C VAL A 126 19.17 2.31 -2.39
N SER A 127 19.86 3.19 -1.65
CA SER A 127 20.68 2.78 -0.52
C SER A 127 19.81 1.99 0.47
N ALA A 128 20.15 0.72 0.73
CA ALA A 128 19.46 -0.15 1.69
C ALA A 128 19.31 0.45 3.09
N ARG A 129 20.11 1.48 3.40
CA ARG A 129 20.06 2.30 4.61
C ARG A 129 18.82 3.22 4.72
N LEU A 130 18.08 3.44 3.63
CA LEU A 130 16.93 4.36 3.57
C LEU A 130 15.56 3.65 3.62
N VAL A 131 15.52 2.33 3.38
CA VAL A 131 14.28 1.52 3.31
C VAL A 131 14.08 0.68 4.59
N LEU A 132 15.16 0.39 5.33
CA LEU A 132 15.15 -0.45 6.54
C LEU A 132 15.28 0.33 7.86
N LEU A 133 15.28 1.66 7.81
CA LEU A 133 15.26 2.57 8.97
C LEU A 133 14.01 3.44 8.89
#